data_AF-A0A1F8B898-F1
#
_entry.id   AF-A0A1F8B898-F1
#
_cell.length_a   1.000
_cell.length_b   1.000
_cell.length_c   1.000
_cell.angle_alpha   90.00
_cell.angle_beta   90.00
_cell.angle_gamma   90.00
#
_symmetry.space_group_name_H-M   'P 1'
#
loop_
_entity.id
_entity.type
_entity.pdbx_description
1 polymer ?
#
loop_
_entity_poly.entity_id
_entity_poly.type
_entity_poly.pdbx_seq_one_letter_code
_entity_poly.pdbx_strand_id
1 'polypeptide(L)' 'MALSKNDLTQIDRRLENQKGEILEKIDEKLTKLRSDFFEKIDPILKEVVTAREERPLIENRLEVLEEIHPEGKHPLAS' A
#
# COMPACT_ATOMS: atom_id res chain seq x y z
N MET A 1 10.09 -36.11 41.62
CA MET A 1 9.39 -34.96 42.20
C MET A 1 8.31 -34.55 41.22
N ALA A 2 7.04 -34.49 41.65
CA ALA A 2 5.94 -34.04 40.81
C ALA A 2 5.71 -32.53 41.03
N LEU A 3 5.34 -31.82 39.97
CA LEU A 3 4.96 -30.41 40.07
C LEU A 3 3.72 -30.26 40.95
N SER A 4 3.72 -29.25 41.80
CA SER A 4 2.55 -28.92 42.61
C SER A 4 1.50 -28.19 41.76
N LYS A 5 0.25 -28.18 42.23
CA LYS A 5 -0.83 -27.40 41.60
C LYS A 5 -0.48 -25.92 41.48
N ASN A 6 0.27 -25.37 42.44
CA ASN A 6 0.72 -23.98 42.40
C ASN A 6 1.73 -23.73 41.28
N ASP A 7 2.63 -24.68 41.02
CA ASP A 7 3.61 -24.57 39.94
C ASP A 7 2.92 -24.58 38.57
N LEU A 8 1.89 -25.42 38.40
CA LEU A 8 1.07 -25.45 37.19
C LEU A 8 0.35 -24.11 36.96
N THR A 9 -0.29 -23.55 38.00
CA THR A 9 -0.96 -22.24 37.89
C THR A 9 0.00 -21.10 37.53
N GLN A 10 1.24 -21.14 38.03
CA GLN A 10 2.24 -20.13 37.67
C GLN A 10 2.72 -20.28 36.22
N ILE A 11 2.86 -21.51 35.73
CA ILE A 11 3.19 -21.79 34.34
C ILE A 11 2.08 -21.29 33.42
N ASP A 12 0.81 -21.60 33.74
CA ASP A 12 -0.34 -21.15 32.94
C ASP A 12 -0.40 -19.63 32.83
N ARG A 13 -0.23 -18.92 33.95
CA ARG A 13 -0.20 -17.45 33.95
C ARG A 13 0.94 -16.87 33.11
N ARG A 14 2.13 -17.47 33.17
CA ARG A 14 3.26 -17.04 32.33
C ARG A 14 2.97 -17.26 30.85
N LEU A 15 2.36 -18.39 30.51
CA LEU A 15 2.01 -18.72 29.14
C LEU A 15 0.93 -17.77 28.59
N GLU A 16 -0.08 -17.45 29.40
CA GLU A 16 -1.13 -16.48 29.06
C GLU A 16 -0.55 -15.09 28.79
N ASN A 17 0.36 -14.61 29.65
CA ASN A 17 1.02 -13.33 29.48
C ASN A 17 1.88 -13.30 28.20
N GLN A 18 2.68 -14.35 27.96
CA GLN A 18 3.49 -14.45 26.74
C GLN A 18 2.63 -14.50 25.48
N LYS A 19 1.50 -15.20 25.52
CA LYS A 19 0.54 -15.21 24.42
C LYS A 19 -0.02 -13.82 24.16
N GLY A 20 -0.37 -13.07 25.20
CA GLY A 20 -0.80 -11.68 25.10
C GLY A 20 0.24 -10.79 24.41
N GLU A 21 1.49 -10.82 24.89
CA GLU A 21 2.60 -10.05 24.30
C GLU A 21 2.87 -10.41 22.83
N ILE A 22 2.74 -11.69 22.47
CA ILE A 22 2.92 -12.14 21.08
C ILE A 22 1.81 -11.58 20.19
N LEU A 23 0.56 -11.64 20.65
CA LEU A 23 -0.59 -11.13 19.88
C LEU A 23 -0.47 -9.62 19.67
N GLU A 24 -0.09 -8.86 20.70
CA GLU A 24 0.13 -7.42 20.59
C GLU A 24 1.23 -7.09 19.56
N LYS A 25 2.37 -7.78 19.61
CA LYS A 25 3.45 -7.62 18.62
C LYS A 25 3.04 -7.97 17.19
N ILE A 26 2.13 -8.94 17.03
CA ILE A 26 1.59 -9.30 15.71
C ILE A 26 0.69 -8.18 15.20
N ASP A 27 -0.20 -7.65 16.04
CA ASP A 27 -1.11 -6.56 15.68
C ASP A 27 -0.34 -5.28 15.31
N GLU A 28 0.71 -4.95 16.06
CA GLU A 28 1.60 -3.83 15.72
C GLU A 28 2.27 -4.02 14.35
N LYS A 29 2.80 -5.23 14.08
CA LYS A 29 3.44 -5.54 12.79
C LYS A 29 2.46 -5.50 11.63
N LEU A 30 1.24 -6.01 11.82
CA LEU A 30 0.20 -5.98 10.80
C LEU A 30 -0.26 -4.55 10.51
N THR A 31 -0.41 -3.73 11.55
CA THR A 31 -0.74 -2.31 11.42
C THR A 31 0.34 -1.58 10.64
N LYS A 32 1.61 -1.79 10.99
CA LYS A 32 2.74 -1.21 10.27
C LYS A 32 2.79 -1.65 8.82
N LEU A 33 2.64 -2.96 8.56
CA LEU A 33 2.61 -3.48 7.19
C LEU A 33 1.49 -2.85 6.36
N ARG A 34 0.31 -2.69 6.95
CA ARG A 34 -0.83 -2.02 6.30
C ARG A 34 -0.48 -0.57 5.97
N SER A 35 0.06 0.18 6.92
CA SER A 35 0.48 1.57 6.69
C SER A 35 1.54 1.68 5.60
N ASP A 36 2.61 0.88 5.69
CA ASP A 36 3.71 0.87 4.70
C ASP A 36 3.20 0.52 3.29
N PHE A 37 2.17 -0.34 3.18
CA PHE A 37 1.56 -0.69 1.90
C PHE A 37 0.78 0.50 1.30
N PHE A 38 -0.05 1.17 2.11
CA PHE A 38 -0.82 2.32 1.63
C PHE A 38 0.07 3.53 1.34
N GLU A 39 1.09 3.81 2.16
CA GLU A 39 2.04 4.89 1.90
C GLU A 39 2.77 4.73 0.56
N LYS A 40 3.04 3.49 0.14
CA LYS A 40 3.67 3.20 -1.16
C LYS A 40 2.69 3.24 -2.33
N ILE A 41 1.44 2.85 -2.11
CA ILE A 41 0.45 2.73 -3.19
C ILE A 41 -0.26 4.05 -3.48
N ASP A 42 -0.54 4.86 -2.45
CA ASP A 42 -1.19 6.16 -2.59
C ASP A 42 -0.52 7.07 -3.64
N PRO A 43 0.81 7.27 -3.66
CA PRO A 43 1.45 8.09 -4.68
C PRO A 43 1.31 7.47 -6.08
N ILE A 44 1.43 6.16 -6.22
CA ILE A 44 1.27 5.46 -7.51
C ILE A 44 -0.15 5.65 -8.04
N LEU A 45 -1.16 5.48 -7.19
CA LEU A 45 -2.55 5.69 -7.59
C LEU A 45 -2.82 7.14 -7.96
N LYS A 46 -2.27 8.10 -7.23
CA LYS A 46 -2.37 9.53 -7.58
C LYS A 46 -1.73 9.80 -8.94
N GLU A 47 -0.51 9.32 -9.18
CA GLU A 47 0.17 9.47 -10.48
C GLU A 47 -0.65 8.87 -11.63
N VAL A 48 -1.23 7.67 -11.43
CA VAL A 48 -2.08 7.02 -12.43
C VAL A 48 -3.36 7.81 -12.69
N VAL A 49 -4.00 8.35 -11.65
CA VAL A 49 -5.19 9.20 -11.80
C VAL A 49 -4.84 10.49 -12.53
N THR A 50 -3.79 11.19 -12.11
CA THR A 50 -3.31 12.41 -12.76
C THR A 50 -2.95 12.17 -14.22
N ALA A 51 -2.23 11.09 -14.54
CA ALA A 51 -1.91 10.74 -15.91
C ALA A 51 -3.16 10.45 -16.75
N ARG A 52 -4.19 9.83 -16.18
CA ARG A 52 -5.48 9.60 -16.88
C ARG A 52 -6.26 10.89 -17.11
N GLU A 53 -6.20 11.84 -16.20
CA GLU A 53 -6.87 13.14 -16.31
C GLU A 53 -6.14 14.09 -17.27
N GLU A 54 -4.81 14.10 -17.26
CA GLU A 54 -3.99 15.00 -18.08
C GLU A 54 -3.85 14.53 -19.54
N ARG A 55 -3.84 13.22 -19.78
CA ARG A 55 -3.68 12.64 -21.12
C ARG A 55 -4.68 13.18 -22.16
N PRO A 56 -6.00 13.22 -21.92
CA PRO A 56 -6.94 13.80 -22.88
C PRO A 56 -6.72 15.30 -23.09
N LEU A 57 -6.29 16.04 -22.06
CA LEU A 57 -5.96 17.47 -22.22
C LEU A 57 -4.73 17.67 -23.11
N ILE A 58 -3.74 16.79 -22.98
CA ILE A 58 -2.53 16.81 -23.81
C ILE A 58 -2.85 16.42 -25.25
N GLU A 59 -3.63 15.35 -25.45
CA GLU A 59 -4.08 14.88 -26.78
C GLU A 59 -4.88 15.98 -27.51
N ASN A 60 -5.87 16.59 -26.84
CA ASN A 60 -6.64 17.70 -27.43
C ASN A 60 -5.76 18.91 -27.82
N ARG A 61 -4.76 19.25 -27.01
CA ARG A 61 -3.84 20.37 -27.31
C ARG A 61 -2.91 20.05 -28.47
N LEU A 62 -2.48 18.79 -28.59
CA LEU A 62 -1.68 18.29 -29.71
C LEU A 62 -2.47 18.34 -31.01
N GLU A 63 -3.73 17.89 -31.01
CA GLU A 63 -4.62 17.95 -32.18
C GLU A 63 -4.76 19.38 -32.70
N VAL A 64 -5.03 20.35 -31.82
CA VAL A 64 -5.14 21.79 -32.19
C VAL A 64 -3.82 22.33 -32.77
N LEU A 65 -2.67 21.93 -32.21
CA LEU A 65 -1.37 22.36 -32.74
C LEU A 65 -1.07 21.75 -34.11
N GLU A 66 -1.46 20.49 -34.34
CA GLU A 66 -1.30 19.81 -35.63
C GLU A 66 -2.23 20.38 -36.72
N GLU A 67 -3.39 20.92 -36.35
CA GLU A 67 -4.24 21.68 -37.26
C GLU A 67 -3.56 22.98 -37.73
N ILE A 68 -2.84 23.66 -36.83
CA ILE A 68 -2.16 24.93 -37.12
C ILE A 68 -0.79 24.69 -37.80
N HIS A 69 -0.14 23.56 -37.50
CA HIS A 69 1.19 23.20 -37.99
C HIS A 69 1.23 21.77 -38.56
N PRO A 70 0.80 21.58 -39.82
CA PRO A 70 0.63 20.25 -40.41
C PRO A 70 1.94 19.51 -40.73
N GLU A 71 3.09 20.19 -40.73
CA GLU A 71 4.38 19.60 -41.11
C GLU A 71 5.02 18.73 -40.01
N GLY A 72 4.45 18.71 -38.80
CA GLY A 72 4.99 18.01 -37.63
C GLY A 72 4.14 16.83 -37.12
N LYS A 73 3.15 16.35 -37.89
CA LYS A 73 2.20 15.34 -37.43
C LYS A 73 2.90 14.07 -36.93
N HIS A 74 2.55 13.64 -35.73
CA HIS A 74 3.03 12.36 -35.22
C HIS A 74 2.28 11.20 -35.91
N PRO A 75 2.98 10.14 -36.38
CA PRO A 75 2.28 8.96 -36.86
C PRO A 75 1.53 8.34 -35.68
N LEU A 76 0.21 8.26 -35.79
CA LEU A 76 -0.62 7.51 -34.85
C LEU A 76 -0.12 6.07 -34.82
N ALA A 77 0.53 5.67 -33.73
CA ALA A 77 0.92 4.28 -33.52
C ALA A 77 -0.36 3.43 -33.51
N SER A 78 -0.51 2.60 -34.54
CA SER A 78 -1.61 1.64 -34.70
C SER A 78 -1.51 0.50 -33.69
#